data_AF-A0A1Z4I2F6-F1
#
_entry.id   AF-A0A1Z4I2F6-F1
#
_cell.length_a   1.000
_cell.length_b   1.000
_cell.length_c   1.000
_cell.angle_alpha   90.00
_cell.angle_beta   90.00
_cell.angle_gamma   90.00
#
_symmetry.space_group_name_H-M   'P 1'
#
loop_
_entity.id
_entity.type
_entity.pdbx_description
1 polymer ?
#
loop_
_entity_poly.entity_id
_entity_poly.type
_entity_poly.pdbx_seq_one_letter_code
_entity_poly.pdbx_strand_id
1 'polypeptide(L)'
;MTPDEIATVLQNAFKRCDAASCPLTDQQKKILLQLVEEVQRQSLSGKLDILNPLDELTPEELEIFLTFVKTEEQQNRTWKVQLLNDWLHNQDSGNVQFIRERYGLQWLNRVESYHFDKYAHFGDALKLRIGDRIEVSNALWEWVQDDGPCKREWFLATIIQIDEVSAATNCVVRFYNGAEYEIPGIYEWNRYNWRWPKK
;
A
#
# COMPACT_ATOMS: atom_id res chain seq x y z
N MET A 1 -23.02 10.81 -13.68
CA MET A 1 -24.12 11.37 -12.88
C MET A 1 -23.53 11.97 -11.65
N THR A 2 -23.91 13.20 -11.33
CA THR A 2 -23.48 13.83 -10.08
C THR A 2 -24.33 13.29 -8.92
N PRO A 3 -23.80 13.28 -7.69
CA PRO A 3 -24.52 12.79 -6.52
C PRO A 3 -25.83 13.54 -6.24
N ASP A 4 -25.89 14.82 -6.60
CA ASP A 4 -27.12 15.61 -6.55
C ASP A 4 -28.19 15.09 -7.53
N GLU A 5 -27.79 14.56 -8.69
CA GLU A 5 -28.69 13.90 -9.64
C GLU A 5 -29.21 12.57 -9.09
N ILE A 6 -28.39 11.81 -8.37
CA ILE A 6 -28.81 10.53 -7.76
C ILE A 6 -29.79 10.78 -6.60
N ALA A 7 -29.51 11.78 -5.76
CA ALA A 7 -30.41 12.17 -4.66
C ALA A 7 -31.77 12.66 -5.18
N THR A 8 -31.78 13.46 -6.25
CA THR A 8 -33.04 13.93 -6.86
C THR A 8 -33.81 12.81 -7.54
N VAL A 9 -33.16 11.84 -8.17
CA VAL A 9 -33.81 10.63 -8.71
C VAL A 9 -34.41 9.76 -7.60
N LEU A 10 -33.70 9.57 -6.48
CA LEU A 10 -34.20 8.82 -5.31
C LEU A 10 -35.43 9.50 -4.68
N GLN A 11 -35.40 10.82 -4.52
CA GLN A 11 -36.56 11.56 -4.03
C GLN A 11 -37.78 11.42 -4.96
N ASN A 12 -37.57 11.39 -6.28
CA ASN A 12 -38.63 11.14 -7.24
C ASN A 12 -39.12 9.68 -7.19
N ALA A 13 -38.24 8.71 -6.94
CA ALA A 13 -38.61 7.32 -6.74
C ALA A 13 -39.46 7.14 -5.47
N PHE A 14 -39.11 7.82 -4.37
CA PHE A 14 -39.91 7.80 -3.14
C PHE A 14 -41.34 8.31 -3.37
N LYS A 15 -41.50 9.43 -4.10
CA LYS A 15 -42.81 9.95 -4.47
C LYS A 15 -43.62 8.97 -5.32
N ARG A 16 -42.96 8.21 -6.20
CA ARG A 16 -43.61 7.16 -7.02
C ARG A 16 -44.00 5.94 -6.17
N CYS A 17 -43.19 5.55 -5.19
CA CYS A 17 -43.52 4.47 -4.24
C CYS A 17 -44.69 4.86 -3.32
N ASP A 18 -44.74 6.11 -2.89
CA ASP A 18 -45.86 6.66 -2.11
C ASP A 18 -47.16 6.65 -2.96
N ALA A 19 -47.08 7.00 -4.25
CA ALA A 19 -48.21 6.91 -5.19
C ALA A 19 -48.63 5.45 -5.52
N ALA A 20 -47.70 4.51 -5.45
CA ALA A 20 -47.95 3.08 -5.68
C ALA A 20 -48.47 2.34 -4.44
N SER A 21 -48.82 3.06 -3.36
CA SER A 21 -49.32 2.48 -2.10
C SER A 21 -48.32 1.54 -1.39
N CYS A 22 -47.01 1.71 -1.64
CA CYS A 22 -45.93 1.07 -0.90
C CYS A 22 -45.02 2.14 -0.29
N PRO A 23 -45.51 2.89 0.72
CA PRO A 23 -44.73 3.96 1.33
C PRO A 23 -43.55 3.38 2.10
N LEU A 24 -42.35 3.86 1.76
CA LEU A 24 -41.16 3.61 2.57
C LEU A 24 -41.28 4.42 3.87
N THR A 25 -40.90 3.83 5.00
CA THR A 25 -40.86 4.56 6.26
C THR A 25 -39.78 5.63 6.24
N ASP A 26 -39.93 6.69 7.04
CA ASP A 26 -38.94 7.78 7.11
C ASP A 26 -37.54 7.28 7.49
N GLN A 27 -37.45 6.20 8.27
CA GLN A 27 -36.19 5.52 8.56
C GLN A 27 -35.58 4.86 7.32
N GLN A 28 -36.36 4.16 6.51
CA GLN A 28 -35.87 3.55 5.27
C GLN A 28 -35.43 4.60 4.25
N LYS A 29 -36.17 5.71 4.13
CA LYS A 29 -35.79 6.86 3.30
C LYS A 29 -34.45 7.46 3.75
N LYS A 30 -34.23 7.61 5.07
CA LYS A 30 -32.95 8.05 5.64
C LYS A 30 -31.80 7.08 5.37
N ILE A 31 -32.01 5.78 5.55
CA ILE A 31 -30.98 4.76 5.31
C ILE A 31 -30.52 4.80 3.85
N LEU A 32 -31.46 4.88 2.90
CA LEU A 32 -31.13 4.93 1.47
C LEU A 32 -30.35 6.19 1.08
N LEU A 33 -30.68 7.35 1.66
CA LEU A 33 -29.94 8.58 1.45
C LEU A 33 -28.54 8.52 2.08
N GLN A 34 -28.41 7.97 3.29
CA GLN A 34 -27.11 7.75 3.93
C GLN A 34 -26.21 6.81 3.12
N LEU A 35 -26.78 5.76 2.52
CA LEU A 35 -26.06 4.83 1.66
C LEU A 35 -25.52 5.52 0.40
N VAL A 36 -26.28 6.46 -0.18
CA VAL A 36 -25.81 7.24 -1.34
C VAL A 36 -24.70 8.22 -0.95
N GLU A 37 -24.82 8.87 0.21
CA GLU A 37 -23.75 9.71 0.77
C GLU A 37 -22.50 8.89 1.11
N GLU A 38 -22.65 7.66 1.59
CA GLU A 38 -21.55 6.76 1.90
C GLU A 38 -20.88 6.24 0.63
N VAL A 39 -21.65 5.83 -0.38
CA VAL A 39 -21.14 5.44 -1.71
C VAL A 39 -20.47 6.64 -2.39
N GLN A 40 -20.99 7.85 -2.21
CA GLN A 40 -20.35 9.07 -2.69
C GLN A 40 -19.07 9.38 -1.89
N ARG A 41 -19.04 9.18 -0.58
CA ARG A 41 -17.80 9.27 0.22
C ARG A 41 -16.79 8.24 -0.26
N GLN A 42 -17.19 7.02 -0.56
CA GLN A 42 -16.33 5.98 -1.13
C GLN A 42 -15.86 6.35 -2.54
N SER A 43 -16.72 6.96 -3.36
CA SER A 43 -16.40 7.40 -4.73
C SER A 43 -15.50 8.64 -4.77
N LEU A 44 -15.70 9.60 -3.85
CA LEU A 44 -14.80 10.74 -3.60
C LEU A 44 -13.53 10.30 -2.86
N SER A 45 -13.61 9.21 -2.09
CA SER A 45 -12.48 8.46 -1.52
C SER A 45 -11.74 7.63 -2.57
N GLY A 46 -12.11 7.70 -3.84
CA GLY A 46 -11.20 7.39 -4.96
C GLY A 46 -9.97 8.32 -5.01
N LYS A 47 -9.83 9.26 -4.06
CA LYS A 47 -8.66 10.11 -3.82
C LYS A 47 -8.08 10.04 -2.40
N LEU A 48 -8.64 9.23 -1.51
CA LEU A 48 -8.03 8.91 -0.20
C LEU A 48 -7.27 7.57 -0.24
N ASP A 49 -6.87 7.18 -1.45
CA ASP A 49 -5.86 6.15 -1.72
C ASP A 49 -4.45 6.73 -1.48
N ILE A 50 -4.22 7.32 -0.30
CA ILE A 50 -2.95 8.01 0.01
C ILE A 50 -2.07 7.15 0.92
N LEU A 51 -2.64 6.23 1.69
CA LEU A 51 -1.87 5.41 2.64
C LEU A 51 -2.24 3.95 2.48
N ASN A 52 -1.24 3.16 2.09
CA ASN A 52 -1.33 1.71 2.06
C ASN A 52 -1.66 1.24 3.49
N PRO A 53 -2.69 0.40 3.74
CA PRO A 53 -3.00 -0.11 5.08
C PRO A 53 -1.81 -0.87 5.69
N LEU A 54 -0.89 -1.38 4.86
CA LEU A 54 0.36 -1.98 5.33
C LEU A 54 1.37 -0.95 5.85
N ASP A 55 1.27 0.33 5.49
CA ASP A 55 2.07 1.43 6.09
C ASP A 55 1.60 1.78 7.50
N GLU A 56 0.42 1.32 7.93
CA GLU A 56 -0.08 1.52 9.30
C GLU A 56 0.59 0.54 10.29
N LEU A 57 1.28 -0.48 9.79
CA LEU A 57 2.06 -1.45 10.57
C LEU A 57 3.42 -0.86 10.93
N THR A 58 3.96 -1.21 12.11
CA THR A 58 5.38 -0.92 12.36
C THR A 58 6.24 -1.73 11.40
N PRO A 59 7.50 -1.31 11.11
CA PRO A 59 8.38 -2.07 10.22
C PRO A 59 8.58 -3.54 10.64
N GLU A 60 8.64 -3.78 11.95
CA GLU A 60 8.75 -5.12 12.54
C GLU A 60 7.48 -5.95 12.34
N GLU A 61 6.31 -5.36 12.61
CA GLU A 61 5.00 -6.01 12.40
C GLU A 61 4.75 -6.30 10.92
N LEU A 62 5.16 -5.38 10.04
CA LEU A 62 5.08 -5.53 8.59
C LEU A 62 5.91 -6.72 8.12
N GLU A 63 7.17 -6.85 8.57
CA GLU A 63 8.04 -7.97 8.19
C GLU A 63 7.47 -9.32 8.64
N ILE A 64 6.96 -9.37 9.88
CA ILE A 64 6.30 -10.57 10.42
C ILE A 64 5.07 -10.94 9.59
N PHE A 65 4.24 -9.95 9.24
CA PHE A 65 3.04 -10.17 8.45
C PHE A 65 3.35 -10.60 7.01
N LEU A 66 4.31 -9.96 6.34
CA LEU A 66 4.73 -10.35 4.99
C LEU A 66 5.31 -11.77 4.97
N THR A 67 6.08 -12.14 6.00
CA THR A 67 6.61 -13.50 6.14
C THR A 67 5.50 -14.53 6.32
N PHE A 68 4.49 -14.21 7.13
CA PHE A 68 3.30 -15.05 7.32
C PHE A 68 2.55 -15.24 6.00
N VAL A 69 2.25 -14.15 5.27
CA VAL A 69 1.57 -14.19 3.97
C VAL A 69 2.33 -15.07 2.98
N LYS A 70 3.65 -14.91 2.86
CA LYS A 70 4.49 -15.75 2.00
C LYS A 70 4.46 -17.22 2.38
N THR A 71 4.52 -17.51 3.67
CA THR A 71 4.54 -18.91 4.17
C THR A 71 3.23 -19.62 3.85
N GLU A 72 2.10 -18.93 4.03
CA GLU A 72 0.77 -19.45 3.69
C GLU A 72 0.58 -19.60 2.18
N GLU A 73 1.03 -18.63 1.37
CA GLU A 73 0.97 -18.73 -0.09
C GLU A 73 1.83 -19.87 -0.65
N GLN A 74 3.02 -20.12 -0.10
CA GLN A 74 3.86 -21.27 -0.47
C GLN A 74 3.19 -22.61 -0.16
N GLN A 75 2.30 -22.64 0.83
CA GLN A 75 1.50 -23.81 1.17
C GLN A 75 0.20 -23.91 0.35
N ASN A 76 0.02 -23.06 -0.68
CA ASN A 76 -1.21 -22.92 -1.47
C ASN A 76 -2.46 -22.61 -0.62
N ARG A 77 -2.27 -21.89 0.50
CA ARG A 77 -3.36 -21.45 1.38
C ARG A 77 -3.57 -19.95 1.25
N THR A 78 -4.83 -19.53 1.25
CA THR A 78 -5.18 -18.12 1.34
C THR A 78 -4.97 -17.63 2.77
N TRP A 79 -3.89 -16.89 3.01
CA TRP A 79 -3.51 -16.32 4.31
C TRP A 79 -4.68 -15.62 5.03
N LYS A 80 -5.54 -14.92 4.29
CA LYS A 80 -6.70 -14.20 4.83
C LYS A 80 -7.75 -15.16 5.40
N VAL A 81 -7.94 -16.32 4.76
CA VAL A 81 -8.86 -17.37 5.24
C VAL A 81 -8.29 -18.05 6.47
N GLN A 82 -6.98 -18.32 6.50
CA GLN A 82 -6.32 -18.91 7.67
C GLN A 82 -6.47 -17.99 8.89
N LEU A 83 -6.14 -16.70 8.73
CA LEU A 83 -6.26 -15.70 9.78
C LEU A 83 -7.70 -15.58 10.31
N LEU A 84 -8.69 -15.54 9.41
CA LEU A 84 -10.10 -15.48 9.79
C LEU A 84 -10.58 -16.75 10.51
N ASN A 85 -10.12 -17.92 10.08
CA ASN A 85 -10.43 -19.19 10.73
C ASN A 85 -9.85 -19.23 12.15
N ASP A 86 -8.60 -18.78 12.32
CA ASP A 86 -7.96 -18.72 13.63
C ASP A 86 -8.75 -17.79 14.58
N TRP A 87 -9.23 -16.66 14.07
CA TRP A 87 -10.05 -15.72 14.85
C TRP A 87 -11.41 -16.29 15.22
N LEU A 88 -12.05 -17.01 14.28
CA LEU A 88 -13.35 -17.67 14.50
C LEU A 88 -13.25 -18.76 15.57
N HIS A 89 -12.17 -19.55 15.54
CA HIS A 89 -11.94 -20.63 16.50
C HIS A 89 -11.28 -20.18 17.80
N ASN A 90 -11.09 -18.86 17.97
CA ASN A 90 -10.42 -18.25 19.10
C ASN A 90 -9.01 -18.84 19.36
N GLN A 91 -8.36 -19.26 18.27
CA GLN A 91 -7.00 -19.76 18.27
C GLN A 91 -6.03 -18.59 18.17
N ASP A 92 -4.83 -18.78 18.71
CA ASP A 92 -3.77 -17.82 18.60
C ASP A 92 -3.24 -17.83 17.17
N SER A 93 -3.26 -16.67 16.49
CA SER A 93 -2.71 -16.51 15.13
C SER A 93 -1.18 -16.44 15.13
N GLY A 94 -0.54 -16.75 16.27
CA GLY A 94 0.91 -16.79 16.44
C GLY A 94 1.52 -15.40 16.31
N ASN A 95 2.56 -15.27 15.50
CA ASN A 95 3.30 -14.01 15.37
C ASN A 95 2.45 -12.87 14.77
N VAL A 96 1.32 -13.15 14.11
CA VAL A 96 0.42 -12.15 13.52
C VAL A 96 -0.81 -11.84 14.38
N GLN A 97 -0.83 -12.30 15.64
CA GLN A 97 -1.92 -12.05 16.59
C GLN A 97 -2.17 -10.55 16.84
N PHE A 98 -1.13 -9.72 16.71
CA PHE A 98 -1.24 -8.27 16.84
C PHE A 98 -2.25 -7.66 15.86
N ILE A 99 -2.48 -8.29 14.70
CA ILE A 99 -3.48 -7.83 13.72
C ILE A 99 -4.88 -7.90 14.32
N ARG A 100 -5.18 -8.96 15.07
CA ARG A 100 -6.47 -9.13 15.75
C ARG A 100 -6.65 -8.12 16.88
N GLU A 101 -5.60 -7.92 17.67
CA GLU A 101 -5.66 -7.13 18.90
C GLU A 101 -5.63 -5.62 18.64
N ARG A 102 -4.87 -5.17 17.64
CA ARG A 102 -4.64 -3.74 17.39
C ARG A 102 -5.43 -3.17 16.21
N TYR A 103 -5.66 -3.96 15.16
CA TYR A 103 -6.22 -3.47 13.89
C TYR A 103 -7.63 -4.03 13.59
N GLY A 104 -7.85 -5.30 13.92
CA GLY A 104 -9.13 -6.00 13.78
C GLY A 104 -9.57 -6.24 12.34
N LEU A 105 -10.84 -6.67 12.20
CA LEU A 105 -11.44 -7.08 10.92
C LEU A 105 -11.55 -5.94 9.90
N GLN A 106 -11.70 -4.69 10.36
CA GLN A 106 -11.85 -3.54 9.47
C GLN A 106 -10.58 -3.27 8.66
N TRP A 107 -9.42 -3.39 9.29
CA TRP A 107 -8.13 -3.29 8.61
C TRP A 107 -7.93 -4.43 7.62
N LEU A 108 -8.24 -5.67 8.01
CA LEU A 108 -8.12 -6.85 7.14
C LEU A 108 -8.97 -6.74 5.86
N ASN A 109 -10.12 -6.08 5.95
CA ASN A 109 -10.99 -5.83 4.79
C ASN A 109 -10.46 -4.75 3.85
N ARG A 110 -9.62 -3.83 4.35
CA ARG A 110 -8.94 -2.80 3.53
C ARG A 110 -7.71 -3.35 2.82
N VAL A 111 -7.08 -4.40 3.35
CA VAL A 111 -5.92 -5.03 2.70
C VAL A 111 -6.37 -5.78 1.45
N GLU A 112 -5.76 -5.41 0.33
CA GLU A 112 -6.00 -5.95 -1.00
C GLU A 112 -4.69 -6.38 -1.64
N SER A 113 -4.75 -7.26 -2.64
CA SER A 113 -3.55 -7.84 -3.28
C SER A 113 -2.59 -6.79 -3.84
N TYR A 114 -3.10 -5.69 -4.42
CA TYR A 114 -2.27 -4.62 -4.98
C TYR A 114 -1.48 -3.83 -3.92
N HIS A 115 -1.93 -3.83 -2.66
CA HIS A 115 -1.19 -3.18 -1.57
C HIS A 115 0.13 -3.89 -1.29
N PHE A 116 0.20 -5.18 -1.58
CA PHE A 116 1.43 -5.96 -1.46
C PHE A 116 2.43 -5.63 -2.57
N ASP A 117 2.06 -5.03 -3.70
CA ASP A 117 3.00 -4.71 -4.78
C ASP A 117 4.11 -3.75 -4.32
N LYS A 118 3.79 -2.85 -3.38
CA LYS A 118 4.78 -1.98 -2.70
C LYS A 118 5.85 -2.80 -1.95
N TYR A 119 5.49 -3.98 -1.46
CA TYR A 119 6.32 -4.85 -0.62
C TYR A 119 6.57 -6.25 -1.21
N ALA A 120 6.15 -6.53 -2.46
CA ALA A 120 6.48 -7.75 -3.21
C ALA A 120 8.00 -7.96 -3.30
N HIS A 121 8.68 -6.85 -3.10
CA HIS A 121 10.08 -6.57 -3.07
C HIS A 121 10.77 -6.78 -1.71
N PHE A 122 10.05 -6.77 -0.59
CA PHE A 122 10.65 -6.72 0.75
C PHE A 122 11.32 -8.02 1.18
N GLY A 123 10.75 -9.19 0.89
CA GLY A 123 11.19 -10.42 1.56
C GLY A 123 12.20 -11.28 0.80
N ASP A 124 13.31 -10.71 0.29
CA ASP A 124 14.60 -11.37 -0.11
C ASP A 124 15.15 -10.99 -1.50
N ALA A 125 14.33 -10.48 -2.43
CA ALA A 125 14.76 -10.21 -3.81
C ALA A 125 15.41 -8.82 -4.02
N LEU A 126 15.46 -7.97 -2.99
CA LEU A 126 15.96 -6.59 -3.07
C LEU A 126 16.96 -6.20 -2.00
N LYS A 127 17.41 -7.12 -1.14
CA LYS A 127 18.60 -6.84 -0.35
C LYS A 127 19.77 -6.74 -1.32
N LEU A 128 20.16 -5.50 -1.58
CA LEU A 128 21.35 -5.13 -2.33
C LEU A 128 22.52 -5.91 -1.76
N ARG A 129 23.35 -6.45 -2.65
CA ARG A 129 24.61 -7.10 -2.32
C ARG A 129 25.74 -6.33 -2.96
N ILE A 130 26.92 -6.45 -2.36
CA ILE A 130 28.14 -5.95 -2.97
C ILE A 130 28.32 -6.65 -4.33
N GLY A 131 28.43 -5.87 -5.39
CA GLY A 131 28.51 -6.33 -6.77
C GLY A 131 27.20 -6.23 -7.57
N ASP A 132 26.07 -5.93 -6.92
CA ASP A 132 24.80 -5.76 -7.63
C ASP A 132 24.80 -4.50 -8.49
N ARG A 133 24.13 -4.60 -9.65
CA ARG A 133 23.96 -3.48 -10.59
C ARG A 133 22.58 -2.88 -10.43
N ILE A 134 22.54 -1.60 -10.10
CA ILE A 134 21.30 -0.84 -9.92
C ILE A 134 21.31 0.40 -10.82
N GLU A 135 20.12 0.90 -11.12
CA GLU A 135 19.94 2.22 -11.70
C GLU A 135 19.62 3.22 -10.59
N VAL A 136 20.36 4.32 -10.56
CA VAL A 136 20.27 5.38 -9.57
C VAL A 136 19.82 6.66 -10.25
N SER A 137 18.85 7.35 -9.65
CA SER A 137 18.26 8.57 -10.16
C SER A 137 19.16 9.78 -9.90
N ASN A 138 19.23 10.71 -10.85
CA ASN A 138 19.88 12.02 -10.66
C ASN A 138 19.26 12.84 -9.52
N ALA A 139 18.03 12.54 -9.13
CA ALA A 139 17.34 13.17 -8.02
C ALA A 139 18.07 13.03 -6.65
N LEU A 140 19.09 12.16 -6.55
CA LEU A 140 19.95 12.08 -5.36
C LEU A 140 20.88 13.28 -5.20
N TRP A 141 21.35 13.86 -6.31
CA TRP A 141 22.36 14.93 -6.28
C TRP A 141 21.92 16.18 -7.06
N GLU A 142 20.86 16.09 -7.86
CA GLU A 142 20.23 17.19 -8.56
C GLU A 142 18.81 17.42 -8.04
N TRP A 143 18.42 18.70 -7.95
CA TRP A 143 17.04 19.06 -7.71
C TRP A 143 16.21 18.81 -8.98
N VAL A 144 15.48 17.69 -9.01
CA VAL A 144 14.61 17.29 -10.11
C VAL A 144 13.16 17.53 -9.71
N GLN A 145 12.44 18.36 -10.48
CA GLN A 145 11.00 18.58 -10.33
C GLN A 145 10.26 17.86 -11.45
N ASP A 146 9.10 17.26 -11.14
CA ASP A 146 8.33 16.49 -12.12
C ASP A 146 7.84 17.35 -13.32
N ASP A 147 7.58 18.65 -13.09
CA ASP A 147 7.19 19.63 -14.11
C ASP A 147 8.33 20.61 -14.50
N GLY A 148 9.58 20.31 -14.10
CA GLY A 148 10.74 21.17 -14.32
C GLY A 148 11.47 20.90 -15.66
N PRO A 149 12.39 21.79 -16.08
CA PRO A 149 13.21 21.57 -17.27
C PRO A 149 14.20 20.41 -17.11
N CYS A 150 14.54 20.04 -15.87
CA CYS A 150 15.41 18.90 -15.55
C CYS A 150 14.56 17.65 -15.35
N LYS A 151 14.67 16.68 -16.27
CA LYS A 151 13.96 15.40 -16.16
C LYS A 151 14.70 14.44 -15.22
N ARG A 152 13.95 13.50 -14.65
CA ARG A 152 14.53 12.39 -13.88
C ARG A 152 15.23 11.41 -14.82
N GLU A 153 16.54 11.33 -14.69
CA GLU A 153 17.40 10.42 -15.44
C GLU A 153 17.91 9.31 -14.53
N TRP A 154 18.17 8.14 -15.12
CA TRP A 154 18.59 6.93 -14.41
C TRP A 154 19.97 6.51 -14.89
N PHE A 155 20.91 6.44 -13.95
CA PHE A 155 22.30 6.12 -14.19
C PHE A 155 22.65 4.76 -13.61
N LEU A 156 23.31 3.93 -14.40
CA LEU A 156 23.69 2.59 -13.94
C LEU A 156 24.92 2.67 -13.04
N ALA A 157 24.83 2.03 -11.87
CA ALA A 157 25.86 1.98 -10.86
C ALA A 157 25.99 0.56 -10.27
N THR A 158 27.17 0.26 -9.72
CA THR A 158 27.46 -1.01 -9.04
C THR A 158 27.65 -0.75 -7.56
N ILE A 159 27.02 -1.55 -6.70
CA ILE A 159 27.21 -1.42 -5.25
C ILE A 159 28.57 -1.96 -4.85
N ILE A 160 29.34 -1.15 -4.14
CA ILE A 160 30.69 -1.51 -3.66
C ILE A 160 30.74 -1.71 -2.15
N GLN A 161 29.83 -1.09 -1.40
CA GLN A 161 29.76 -1.19 0.05
C GLN A 161 28.32 -1.00 0.54
N ILE A 162 27.97 -1.68 1.63
CA ILE A 162 26.69 -1.56 2.32
C ILE A 162 26.99 -1.51 3.81
N ASP A 163 26.56 -0.44 4.47
CA ASP A 163 26.73 -0.22 5.89
C ASP A 163 25.35 -0.12 6.55
N GLU A 164 25.04 -1.08 7.41
CA GLU A 164 23.83 -1.04 8.23
C GLU A 164 24.14 -0.26 9.52
N VAL A 165 23.56 0.93 9.63
CA VAL A 165 23.58 1.73 10.86
C VAL A 165 22.25 1.50 11.59
N SER A 166 22.24 1.61 12.92
CA SER A 166 21.11 1.29 13.80
C SER A 166 19.76 1.95 13.46
N ALA A 167 19.74 2.95 12.57
CA ALA A 167 18.52 3.64 12.12
C ALA A 167 18.33 3.68 10.60
N ALA A 168 19.33 3.28 9.80
CA ALA A 168 19.27 3.35 8.34
C ALA A 168 20.34 2.49 7.67
N THR A 169 20.06 2.03 6.45
CA THR A 169 21.08 1.37 5.62
C THR A 169 21.71 2.37 4.65
N ASN A 170 23.02 2.54 4.71
CA ASN A 170 23.78 3.31 3.74
C ASN A 170 24.40 2.36 2.71
N CYS A 171 24.56 2.81 1.48
CA CYS A 171 25.33 2.08 0.48
C CYS A 171 26.24 3.01 -0.31
N VAL A 172 27.39 2.52 -0.72
CA VAL A 172 28.27 3.21 -1.65
C VAL A 172 28.16 2.55 -3.02
N VAL A 173 27.89 3.35 -4.03
CA VAL A 173 27.79 2.92 -5.43
C VAL A 173 28.94 3.49 -6.25
N ARG A 174 29.41 2.73 -7.24
CA ARG A 174 30.39 3.16 -8.23
C ARG A 174 29.77 3.22 -9.61
N PHE A 175 29.87 4.37 -10.25
CA PHE A 175 29.42 4.59 -11.63
C PHE A 175 30.47 4.13 -12.65
N TYR A 176 30.06 3.99 -13.91
CA TYR A 176 30.96 3.58 -15.00
C TYR A 176 32.14 4.52 -15.25
N ASN A 177 32.00 5.80 -14.91
CA ASN A 177 33.07 6.79 -15.00
C ASN A 177 34.11 6.67 -13.85
N GLY A 178 33.93 5.70 -12.95
CA GLY A 178 34.78 5.50 -11.77
C GLY A 178 34.42 6.38 -10.57
N ALA A 179 33.42 7.26 -10.69
CA ALA A 179 32.96 8.07 -9.57
C ALA A 179 32.23 7.20 -8.54
N GLU A 180 32.49 7.49 -7.27
CA GLU A 180 31.85 6.83 -6.14
C GLU A 180 30.90 7.79 -5.46
N TYR A 181 29.76 7.27 -5.00
CA TYR A 181 28.72 8.05 -4.37
C TYR A 181 28.08 7.27 -3.22
N GLU A 182 28.02 7.89 -2.06
CA GLU A 182 27.33 7.34 -0.89
C GLU A 182 25.84 7.73 -0.93
N ILE A 183 24.98 6.74 -0.85
CA ILE A 183 23.53 6.89 -0.75
C ILE A 183 23.12 6.53 0.68
N PRO A 184 22.85 7.52 1.53
CA PRO A 184 22.40 7.26 2.88
C PRO A 184 20.91 6.89 2.86
N GLY A 185 20.50 5.97 3.73
CA GLY A 185 19.10 5.54 3.82
C GLY A 185 18.53 4.97 2.51
N ILE A 186 19.25 4.02 1.90
CA ILE A 186 18.94 3.44 0.58
C ILE A 186 17.56 2.77 0.54
N TYR A 187 17.11 2.18 1.65
CA TYR A 187 15.79 1.55 1.75
C TYR A 187 14.73 2.46 2.36
N GLU A 188 15.18 3.53 3.03
CA GLU A 188 14.39 4.46 3.79
C GLU A 188 13.96 5.63 2.88
N TRP A 189 14.55 6.81 3.05
CA TRP A 189 14.16 8.01 2.30
C TRP A 189 14.64 8.00 0.84
N ASN A 190 15.64 7.19 0.49
CA ASN A 190 16.18 7.12 -0.87
C ASN A 190 15.66 5.93 -1.71
N ARG A 191 14.66 5.20 -1.22
CA ARG A 191 14.10 4.04 -1.92
C ARG A 191 13.58 4.33 -3.33
N TYR A 192 13.00 5.52 -3.53
CA TYR A 192 12.44 5.93 -4.81
C TYR A 192 13.50 6.40 -5.82
N ASN A 193 14.73 6.59 -5.35
CA ASN A 193 15.84 7.10 -6.14
C ASN A 193 16.73 6.00 -6.71
N TRP A 194 16.35 4.73 -6.57
CA TRP A 194 17.03 3.62 -7.23
C TRP A 194 16.05 2.53 -7.66
N ARG A 195 16.45 1.72 -8.64
CA ARG A 195 15.70 0.57 -9.11
C ARG A 195 16.62 -0.46 -9.76
N TRP A 196 16.11 -1.67 -9.99
CA TRP A 196 16.82 -2.63 -10.83
C TRP A 196 16.82 -2.20 -12.31
N PRO A 197 17.92 -2.44 -13.04
CA PRO A 197 17.97 -2.20 -14.47
C PRO A 197 16.93 -3.06 -15.18
N LYS A 198 16.21 -2.45 -16.13
CA LYS A 198 15.26 -3.18 -16.98
C LYS A 198 16.06 -4.09 -17.94
N LYS A 199 15.67 -5.36 -18.03
CA LYS A 199 16.23 -6.32 -19.00
C LYS A 199 15.92 -5.91 -20.43
#